data_AF-A0A967VPW4-F1
#
_entry.id   AF-A0A967VPW4-F1
#
_cell.length_a   1.000
_cell.length_b   1.000
_cell.length_c   1.000
_cell.angle_alpha   90.00
_cell.angle_beta   90.00
_cell.angle_gamma   90.00
#
_symmetry.space_group_name_H-M   'P 1'
#
loop_
_entity.id
_entity.type
_entity.pdbx_description
1 polymer ?
#
loop_
_entity_poly.entity_id
_entity_poly.type
_entity_poly.pdbx_seq_one_letter_code
_entity_poly.pdbx_strand_id
1 'polypeptide(L)'
;ADASEVALVHCTKEGEQIVLDSLVSLLGGGSLVTNDLHFAGSLHNLLGLRDAGMDVRIVRSRGFEVDLEQMADQIDDRTALVSVTLVSNVNGRVEPMKEL
;
A
#
# COMPACT_ATOMS: atom_id res chain seq x y z
N ALA A 1 5.13 -18.59 9.29
CA ALA A 1 5.69 -17.43 9.98
C ALA A 1 6.26 -17.92 11.30
N ASP A 2 7.51 -17.59 11.58
CA ASP A 2 8.14 -17.81 12.88
C ASP A 2 7.66 -16.75 13.88
N ALA A 3 7.76 -17.05 15.18
CA ALA A 3 7.30 -16.12 16.22
C ALA A 3 8.01 -14.76 16.17
N SER A 4 9.26 -14.73 15.68
CA SER A 4 10.05 -13.50 15.48
C SER A 4 9.59 -12.65 14.31
N GLU A 5 8.70 -13.16 13.45
CA GLU A 5 8.14 -12.43 12.30
C GLU A 5 6.80 -11.74 12.64
N VAL A 6 6.31 -11.87 13.88
CA VAL A 6 5.01 -11.34 14.32
C VAL A 6 5.21 -10.31 15.42
N ALA A 7 4.68 -9.10 15.20
CA ALA A 7 4.65 -8.02 16.17
C ALA A 7 3.21 -7.71 16.62
N LEU A 8 3.03 -7.41 17.90
CA LEU A 8 1.77 -6.87 18.42
C LEU A 8 1.76 -5.35 18.23
N VAL A 9 0.71 -4.84 17.60
CA VAL A 9 0.49 -3.41 17.33
C VAL A 9 -0.90 -3.02 17.80
N HIS A 10 -1.11 -1.73 18.09
CA HIS A 10 -2.37 -1.22 18.61
C HIS A 10 -3.51 -1.33 17.58
N CYS A 11 -3.22 -1.12 16.30
CA CYS A 11 -4.16 -1.32 15.20
C CYS A 11 -3.44 -1.51 13.86
N THR A 12 -4.17 -1.91 12.82
CA THR A 12 -3.62 -2.10 11.47
C THR A 12 -2.91 -0.86 10.93
N LYS A 13 -3.45 0.33 11.18
CA LYS A 13 -2.85 1.59 10.72
C LYS A 13 -1.48 1.85 11.35
N GLU A 14 -1.32 1.55 12.64
CA GLU A 14 -0.01 1.66 13.29
C GLU A 14 0.97 0.64 12.71
N GLY A 15 0.52 -0.60 12.48
CA GLY A 15 1.34 -1.62 11.83
C GLY A 15 1.83 -1.20 10.45
N GLU A 16 0.96 -0.64 9.61
CA GLU A 16 1.36 -0.09 8.30
C GLU A 16 2.35 1.07 8.44
N GLN A 17 2.13 1.98 9.40
CA GLN A 17 3.05 3.10 9.63
C GLN A 17 4.45 2.63 10.04
N ILE A 18 4.54 1.62 10.92
CA ILE A 18 5.83 1.04 11.32
C ILE A 18 6.59 0.51 10.11
N VAL A 19 5.92 -0.14 9.15
CA VAL A 19 6.56 -0.61 7.91
C VAL A 19 7.06 0.56 7.07
N LEU A 20 6.24 1.61 6.89
CA LEU A 20 6.63 2.80 6.13
C LEU A 20 7.86 3.50 6.73
N ASP A 21 7.89 3.69 8.05
CA ASP A 21 8.98 4.38 8.75
C ASP A 21 10.27 3.54 8.83
N SER A 22 10.19 2.24 8.57
CA SER A 22 11.34 1.33 8.65
C SER A 22 12.03 1.09 7.30
N LEU A 23 11.35 1.36 6.18
CA LEU A 23 11.86 1.06 4.84
C LEU A 23 12.84 2.15 4.36
N VAL A 24 14.14 1.89 4.54
CA VAL A 24 15.22 2.80 4.12
C VAL A 24 15.14 3.17 2.63
N SER A 25 14.75 2.23 1.76
CA SER A 25 14.58 2.49 0.32
C SER A 25 13.48 3.51 0.03
N LEU A 26 12.39 3.47 0.79
CA LEU A 26 11.29 4.43 0.67
C LEU A 26 11.73 5.81 1.21
N LEU A 27 12.33 5.84 2.41
CA LEU A 27 12.86 7.06 3.03
C LEU A 27 13.99 7.71 2.20
N GLY A 28 14.73 6.92 1.43
CA GLY A 28 15.77 7.35 0.50
C GLY A 28 15.26 7.95 -0.82
N GLY A 29 13.95 8.17 -0.96
CA GLY A 29 13.34 8.74 -2.18
C GLY A 29 12.79 7.71 -3.16
N GLY A 30 12.61 6.46 -2.73
CA GLY A 30 11.82 5.47 -3.45
C GLY A 30 10.33 5.84 -3.50
N SER A 31 9.57 5.09 -4.30
CA SER A 31 8.13 5.30 -4.48
C SER A 31 7.29 4.21 -3.81
N LEU A 32 6.03 4.54 -3.56
CA LEU A 32 5.02 3.64 -3.04
C LEU A 32 3.88 3.52 -4.05
N VAL A 33 3.46 2.30 -4.38
CA VAL A 33 2.31 2.02 -5.23
C VAL A 33 1.17 1.43 -4.38
N THR A 34 -0.04 1.97 -4.54
CA THR A 34 -1.27 1.48 -3.88
C THR A 34 -2.49 1.66 -4.78
N ASN A 35 -3.69 1.39 -4.27
CA ASN A 35 -4.96 1.58 -4.98
C ASN A 35 -5.99 2.34 -4.14
N ASP A 36 -7.03 2.88 -4.78
CA ASP A 36 -8.04 3.70 -4.13
C ASP A 36 -9.14 2.93 -3.37
N LEU A 37 -9.10 1.59 -3.38
CA LEU A 37 -9.89 0.72 -2.50
C LEU A 37 -9.14 0.32 -1.23
N HIS A 38 -7.90 0.78 -1.06
CA HIS A 38 -7.17 0.63 0.20
C HIS A 38 -7.91 1.35 1.34
N PHE A 39 -7.69 0.94 2.59
CA PHE A 39 -8.44 1.48 3.71
C PHE A 39 -8.30 3.01 3.80
N ALA A 40 -9.43 3.73 3.90
CA ALA A 40 -9.46 5.19 3.80
C ALA A 40 -8.55 5.89 4.83
N GLY A 41 -8.44 5.35 6.05
CA GLY A 41 -7.58 5.91 7.09
C GLY A 41 -6.08 5.79 6.76
N SER A 42 -5.71 4.77 5.98
CA SER A 42 -4.35 4.56 5.46
C SER A 42 -4.11 5.42 4.22
N LEU A 43 -5.08 5.52 3.31
CA LEU A 43 -5.01 6.44 2.17
C LEU A 43 -4.83 7.90 2.60
N HIS A 44 -5.56 8.36 3.63
CA HIS A 44 -5.39 9.70 4.17
C HIS A 44 -3.94 9.96 4.63
N ASN A 45 -3.31 8.96 5.25
CA ASN A 45 -1.91 9.06 5.67
C ASN A 45 -0.96 9.14 4.48
N LEU A 46 -1.14 8.27 3.48
CA LEU A 46 -0.35 8.25 2.25
C LEU A 46 -0.49 9.55 1.45
N LEU A 47 -1.69 10.15 1.42
CA LEU A 47 -1.90 11.46 0.82
C LEU A 47 -1.11 12.56 1.55
N GLY A 48 -1.07 12.54 2.88
CA GLY A 48 -0.24 13.46 3.66
C GLY A 48 1.25 13.31 3.38
N LEU A 49 1.74 12.07 3.26
CA LEU A 49 3.14 11.80 2.87
C LEU A 49 3.45 12.25 1.45
N ARG A 50 2.49 12.10 0.53
CA ARG A 50 2.61 12.62 -0.84
C ARG A 50 2.71 14.14 -0.85
N ASP A 51 1.87 14.83 -0.09
CA ASP A 51 1.90 16.28 0.04
C ASP A 51 3.20 16.78 0.69
N ALA A 52 3.84 15.94 1.52
CA ALA A 52 5.17 16.16 2.08
C ALA A 52 6.34 15.82 1.11
N GLY A 53 6.05 15.40 -0.11
CA GLY A 53 7.03 15.17 -1.18
C GLY A 53 7.41 13.70 -1.44
N MET A 54 6.79 12.74 -0.77
CA MET A 54 6.99 11.31 -1.08
C MET A 54 6.32 10.94 -2.42
N ASP A 55 6.95 10.11 -3.24
CA ASP A 55 6.35 9.59 -4.49
C ASP A 55 5.33 8.50 -4.14
N VAL A 56 4.06 8.89 -4.08
CA VAL A 56 2.92 7.98 -3.80
C VAL A 56 2.01 7.91 -5.01
N ARG A 57 1.90 6.71 -5.59
CA ARG A 57 1.12 6.40 -6.78
C ARG A 57 -0.12 5.62 -6.36
N ILE A 58 -1.29 6.22 -6.56
CA ILE A 58 -2.59 5.64 -6.19
C ILE A 58 -3.33 5.26 -7.47
N VAL A 59 -3.42 3.96 -7.76
CA VAL A 59 -4.14 3.43 -8.92
C VAL A 59 -5.64 3.46 -8.65
N ARG A 60 -6.41 3.90 -9.64
CA ARG A 60 -7.86 3.97 -9.56
C ARG A 60 -8.49 2.62 -9.88
N SER A 61 -9.41 2.19 -9.03
CA SER A 61 -10.23 1.01 -9.31
C SER A 61 -11.17 1.22 -10.49
N ARG A 62 -11.52 0.12 -11.17
CA ARG A 62 -12.49 0.09 -12.26
C ARG A 62 -13.64 -0.81 -11.84
N GLY A 63 -14.86 -0.26 -11.77
CA GLY A 63 -16.02 -1.05 -11.33
C GLY A 63 -15.90 -1.59 -9.90
N PHE A 64 -15.21 -0.87 -9.01
CA PHE A 64 -14.85 -1.32 -7.64
C PHE A 64 -13.95 -2.55 -7.61
N GLU A 65 -13.15 -2.76 -8.65
CA GLU A 65 -12.11 -3.77 -8.71
C GLU A 65 -10.73 -3.11 -8.76
N VAL A 66 -9.77 -3.65 -8.01
CA VAL A 66 -8.38 -3.22 -8.14
C VAL A 66 -7.87 -3.62 -9.52
N ASP A 67 -7.35 -2.63 -10.26
CA ASP A 67 -6.76 -2.85 -11.58
C ASP A 67 -5.29 -3.29 -11.42
N LEU A 68 -5.06 -4.60 -11.34
CA LEU A 68 -3.72 -5.17 -11.09
C LEU A 68 -2.74 -4.94 -12.25
N GLU A 69 -3.24 -4.92 -13.49
CA GLU A 69 -2.41 -4.60 -14.66
C GLU A 69 -1.90 -3.15 -14.54
N GLN A 70 -2.81 -2.21 -14.24
CA GLN A 70 -2.42 -0.83 -14.02
C GLN A 70 -1.54 -0.65 -12.77
N MET A 71 -1.70 -1.47 -11.73
CA MET A 71 -0.76 -1.50 -10.61
C MET A 71 0.63 -1.93 -11.04
N ALA A 72 0.75 -3.02 -11.81
CA ALA A 72 2.01 -3.51 -12.33
C ALA A 72 2.72 -2.47 -13.20
N ASP A 73 1.99 -1.75 -14.05
CA ASP A 73 2.52 -0.66 -14.88
C ASP A 73 3.09 0.53 -14.07
N GLN A 74 2.71 0.67 -12.80
CA GLN A 74 3.24 1.71 -11.92
C GLN A 74 4.46 1.24 -11.10
N ILE A 75 4.83 -0.04 -11.18
CA ILE A 75 6.01 -0.59 -10.51
C ILE A 75 7.22 -0.41 -11.42
N ASP A 76 8.26 0.22 -10.88
CA ASP A 76 9.52 0.52 -11.56
C ASP A 76 10.73 0.30 -10.64
N ASP A 77 11.94 0.54 -11.14
CA ASP A 77 13.19 0.38 -10.39
C ASP A 77 13.29 1.31 -9.16
N ARG A 78 12.42 2.31 -9.03
CA ARG A 78 12.34 3.20 -7.86
C ARG A 78 11.30 2.75 -6.85
N THR A 79 10.48 1.75 -7.17
CA THR A 79 9.39 1.29 -6.32
C THR A 79 9.94 0.55 -5.10
N ALA A 80 9.78 1.17 -3.93
CA ALA A 80 10.26 0.65 -2.67
C ALA A 80 9.20 -0.18 -1.94
N LEU A 81 7.92 0.09 -2.17
CA LEU A 81 6.81 -0.62 -1.55
C LEU A 81 5.58 -0.68 -2.45
N VAL A 82 4.94 -1.85 -2.51
CA VAL A 82 3.58 -2.01 -3.00
C VAL A 82 2.68 -2.31 -1.80
N SER A 83 1.65 -1.50 -1.58
CA SER A 83 0.70 -1.65 -0.48
C SER A 83 -0.70 -1.80 -1.06
N VAL A 84 -1.28 -2.99 -0.92
CA VAL A 84 -2.54 -3.38 -1.56
C VAL A 84 -3.45 -4.06 -0.55
N THR A 85 -4.74 -3.73 -0.61
CA THR A 85 -5.74 -4.44 0.20
C THR A 85 -5.94 -5.86 -0.32
N LEU A 86 -5.88 -6.86 0.56
CA LEU A 86 -6.22 -8.23 0.21
C LEU A 86 -7.74 -8.41 0.06
N VAL A 87 -8.51 -7.77 0.93
CA VAL A 87 -9.97 -7.78 0.91
C VAL A 87 -10.46 -6.36 1.09
N SER A 88 -11.18 -5.82 0.11
CA SER A 88 -11.71 -4.46 0.18
C SER A 88 -12.78 -4.35 1.27
N ASN A 89 -12.61 -3.39 2.18
CA ASN A 89 -13.61 -3.10 3.21
C ASN A 89 -14.84 -2.35 2.64
N VAL A 90 -14.81 -1.94 1.37
CA VAL A 90 -15.92 -1.26 0.69
C VAL A 90 -16.94 -2.25 0.14
N ASN A 91 -16.47 -3.36 -0.45
CA ASN A 91 -17.33 -4.32 -1.16
C ASN A 91 -17.09 -5.79 -0.80
N GLY A 92 -16.10 -6.11 0.04
CA GLY A 92 -15.81 -7.48 0.48
C GLY A 92 -15.13 -8.37 -0.57
N ARG A 93 -14.74 -7.81 -1.72
CA ARG A 93 -14.03 -8.55 -2.77
C ARG A 93 -12.63 -8.93 -2.28
N VAL A 94 -12.23 -10.16 -2.55
CA VAL A 94 -10.87 -10.66 -2.36
C VAL A 94 -10.09 -10.43 -3.64
N GLU A 95 -8.97 -9.73 -3.57
CA GLU A 95 -8.13 -9.47 -4.73
C GLU A 95 -7.16 -10.63 -4.99
N PRO A 96 -6.87 -10.98 -6.25
CA PRO A 96 -6.01 -12.12 -6.59
C PRO A 96 -4.52 -11.78 -6.44
N MET A 97 -4.07 -11.50 -5.21
CA MET A 97 -2.72 -10.99 -4.89
C MET A 97 -1.55 -11.88 -5.33
N LYS A 98 -1.80 -13.14 -5.70
CA LYS A 98 -0.77 -14.02 -6.24
C LYS A 98 -0.36 -13.67 -7.68
N GLU A 99 -1.16 -12.84 -8.35
CA GLU A 99 -0.97 -12.44 -9.74
C GLU A 99 -0.22 -11.10 -9.89
N LEU A 100 -0.04 -10.36 -8.78
CA LEU A 100 0.74 -9.13 -8.70
C LEU A 100 2.20 -9.43 -8.37
#